data_AF-A0A830E4V9-F1
#
_entry.id   AF-A0A830E4V9-F1
#
_cell.length_a   1.000
_cell.length_b   1.000
_cell.length_c   1.000
_cell.angle_alpha   90.00
_cell.angle_beta   90.00
_cell.angle_gamma   90.00
#
_symmetry.space_group_name_H-M   'P 1'
#
loop_
_entity.id
_entity.type
_entity.pdbx_description
1 polymer ?
#
loop_
_entity_poly.entity_id
_entity_poly.type
_entity_poly.pdbx_seq_one_letter_code
_entity_poly.pdbx_strand_id
1 'polypeptide(L)'
;MYRVVGLAMPRWDLGTVGYVVGSPSDIDKAFTELYLRCYPTTNDMTREMSGKISCIIASIRRGLPVSSAVFLLDPYGIANEVGTRYGIKRDIILNWVYSWFINYLRSDGFIADTDVVFLDQELSALSQVIKASIGGSASAIAGIMATIIMVKRINTGELPIRVIDVRDRAFKHVEDLVTNR
;
A
#
# COMPACT_ATOMS: atom_id res chain seq x y z
N MET A 1 -7.53 22.85 -1.68
CA MET A 1 -7.33 21.88 -2.77
C MET A 1 -7.29 20.50 -2.12
N TYR A 2 -8.10 19.54 -2.57
CA TYR A 2 -8.10 18.19 -1.97
C TYR A 2 -6.96 17.35 -2.56
N ARG A 3 -6.36 16.48 -1.75
CA ARG A 3 -5.37 15.51 -2.22
C ARG A 3 -6.07 14.21 -2.58
N VAL A 4 -5.51 13.48 -3.52
CA VAL A 4 -5.95 12.13 -3.87
C VAL A 4 -4.92 11.16 -3.32
N VAL A 5 -5.39 10.20 -2.53
CA VAL A 5 -4.57 9.16 -1.90
C VAL A 5 -4.92 7.81 -2.51
N GLY A 6 -3.90 7.05 -2.90
CA GLY A 6 -4.01 5.67 -3.31
C GLY A 6 -3.36 4.75 -2.30
N LEU A 7 -4.04 3.67 -1.95
CA LEU A 7 -3.50 2.56 -1.17
C LEU A 7 -3.78 1.25 -1.90
N ALA A 8 -2.81 0.34 -1.89
CA ALA A 8 -3.01 -0.98 -2.48
C ALA A 8 -2.13 -2.05 -1.84
N MET A 9 -2.64 -3.27 -1.78
CA MET A 9 -1.92 -4.47 -1.39
C MET A 9 -2.15 -5.57 -2.43
N PRO A 10 -1.57 -5.46 -3.64
CA PRO A 10 -1.87 -6.38 -4.74
C PRO A 10 -1.54 -7.84 -4.44
N ARG A 11 -0.64 -8.06 -3.48
CA ARG A 11 -0.24 -9.37 -2.98
C ARG A 11 -0.22 -9.38 -1.47
N TRP A 12 -1.29 -9.93 -0.88
CA TRP A 12 -1.43 -10.09 0.56
C TRP A 12 -0.27 -10.89 1.18
N ASP A 13 0.29 -11.84 0.44
CA ASP A 13 1.35 -12.73 0.91
C ASP A 13 2.74 -12.06 0.96
N LEU A 14 2.91 -10.90 0.31
CA LEU A 14 4.12 -10.09 0.44
C LEU A 14 4.09 -9.17 1.67
N GLY A 15 2.90 -8.92 2.24
CA GLY A 15 2.73 -8.04 3.39
C GLY A 15 3.08 -6.57 3.13
N THR A 16 3.14 -6.15 1.86
CA THR A 16 3.50 -4.80 1.44
C THR A 16 2.26 -4.00 1.03
N VAL A 17 2.08 -2.81 1.62
CA VAL A 17 1.04 -1.86 1.22
C VAL A 17 1.69 -0.67 0.54
N GLY A 18 1.36 -0.45 -0.73
CA GLY A 18 1.79 0.74 -1.45
C GLY A 18 0.91 1.93 -1.13
N TYR A 19 1.51 3.12 -1.15
CA TYR A 19 0.86 4.40 -0.92
C TYR A 19 1.34 5.41 -1.96
N VAL A 20 0.39 6.18 -2.49
CA VAL A 20 0.69 7.38 -3.27
C VAL A 20 -0.21 8.54 -2.88
N VAL A 21 0.31 9.75 -3.00
CA VAL A 21 -0.46 10.98 -2.82
C VAL A 21 -0.03 12.06 -3.81
N GLY A 22 -1.02 12.81 -4.31
CA GLY A 22 -0.81 13.95 -5.20
C GLY A 22 -2.08 14.77 -5.38
N SER A 23 -1.99 15.83 -6.18
CA SER A 23 -3.20 16.47 -6.70
C SER A 23 -3.92 15.53 -7.70
N PRO A 24 -5.22 15.72 -7.98
CA PRO A 24 -5.91 14.93 -9.01
C PRO A 24 -5.16 14.92 -10.36
N SER A 25 -4.69 16.09 -10.81
CA SER A 25 -3.92 16.20 -12.05
C SER A 25 -2.59 15.48 -12.01
N ASP A 26 -1.94 15.38 -10.84
CA ASP A 26 -0.67 14.69 -10.73
C ASP A 26 -0.86 13.17 -10.73
N ILE A 27 -1.93 12.68 -10.10
CA ILE A 27 -2.33 11.27 -10.18
C ILE A 27 -2.59 10.89 -11.64
N ASP A 28 -3.34 11.70 -12.40
CA ASP A 28 -3.64 11.41 -13.81
C ASP A 28 -2.39 11.38 -14.69
N LYS A 29 -1.45 12.30 -14.47
CA LYS A 29 -0.15 12.33 -15.15
C LYS A 29 0.69 11.11 -14.81
N ALA A 30 0.79 10.77 -13.51
CA ALA A 30 1.53 9.60 -13.07
C ALA A 30 0.91 8.30 -13.61
N PHE A 31 -0.42 8.21 -13.64
CA PHE A 31 -1.13 7.09 -14.23
C PHE A 31 -0.83 6.97 -15.72
N THR A 32 -0.85 8.08 -16.46
CA THR A 32 -0.51 8.10 -17.89
C THR A 32 0.93 7.61 -18.13
N GLU A 33 1.91 8.12 -17.38
CA GLU A 33 3.33 7.75 -17.53
C GLU A 33 3.64 6.29 -17.16
N LEU A 34 2.80 5.65 -16.34
CA LEU A 34 2.96 4.26 -15.95
C LEU A 34 2.10 3.33 -16.81
N TYR A 35 0.79 3.55 -16.85
CA TYR A 35 -0.18 2.65 -17.47
C TYR A 35 -0.30 2.83 -18.98
N LEU A 36 -0.34 4.08 -19.46
CA LEU A 36 -0.51 4.35 -20.88
C LEU A 36 0.80 4.36 -21.66
N ARG A 37 1.94 4.46 -20.97
CA ARG A 37 3.27 4.41 -21.60
C ARG A 37 3.90 3.03 -21.54
N CYS A 38 3.87 2.39 -20.36
CA CYS A 38 4.52 1.10 -20.16
C CYS A 38 3.57 -0.10 -20.29
N TYR A 39 2.25 0.14 -20.35
CA TYR A 39 1.20 -0.86 -20.53
C TYR A 39 1.37 -2.12 -19.65
N PRO A 40 1.49 -1.96 -18.31
CA PRO A 40 1.45 -3.09 -17.41
C PRO A 40 0.12 -3.82 -17.56
N THR A 41 0.19 -5.14 -17.51
CA THR A 41 -0.94 -6.06 -17.53
C THR A 41 -1.49 -6.36 -16.14
N THR A 42 -0.73 -6.02 -15.10
CA THR A 42 -1.12 -6.21 -13.70
C THR A 42 -0.47 -5.14 -12.83
N ASN A 43 -0.99 -4.92 -11.63
CA ASN A 43 -0.36 -4.07 -10.62
C ASN A 43 0.73 -4.82 -9.84
N ASP A 44 0.81 -6.15 -9.98
CA ASP A 44 1.85 -6.99 -9.37
C ASP A 44 3.10 -7.06 -10.27
N MET A 45 4.06 -6.19 -9.97
CA MET A 45 5.33 -6.09 -10.70
C MET A 45 6.22 -7.32 -10.55
N THR A 46 5.93 -8.22 -9.60
CA THR A 46 6.67 -9.49 -9.48
C THR A 46 6.28 -10.50 -10.56
N ARG A 47 5.13 -10.31 -11.21
CA ARG A 47 4.61 -11.16 -12.30
C ARG A 47 4.69 -10.51 -13.68
N GLU A 48 5.20 -9.28 -13.75
CA GLU A 48 5.23 -8.51 -14.97
C GLU A 48 6.46 -8.82 -15.84
N MET A 49 6.36 -8.59 -17.15
CA MET A 49 7.48 -8.78 -18.07
C MET A 49 8.63 -7.80 -17.78
N SER A 50 9.87 -8.28 -17.87
CA SER A 50 11.08 -7.50 -17.54
C SER A 50 11.21 -6.17 -18.32
N GLY A 51 10.79 -6.15 -19.59
CA GLY A 51 10.79 -4.94 -20.41
C GLY A 51 9.83 -3.86 -19.88
N LYS A 52 8.64 -4.25 -19.43
CA LYS A 52 7.66 -3.33 -18.84
C LYS A 52 8.09 -2.85 -17.46
N ILE A 53 8.64 -3.75 -16.64
CA ILE A 53 9.26 -3.40 -15.36
C ILE A 53 10.36 -2.34 -15.59
N SER A 54 11.22 -2.54 -16.59
CA SER A 54 12.29 -1.59 -16.91
C SER A 54 11.74 -0.22 -17.33
N CYS A 55 10.67 -0.19 -18.13
CA CYS A 55 9.98 1.05 -18.49
C CYS A 55 9.41 1.78 -17.25
N ILE A 56 8.74 1.04 -16.36
CA ILE A 56 8.16 1.58 -15.13
C ILE A 56 9.25 2.16 -14.22
N ILE A 57 10.34 1.43 -14.01
CA ILE A 57 11.50 1.91 -13.24
C ILE A 57 12.05 3.19 -13.86
N ALA A 58 12.21 3.25 -15.17
CA ALA A 58 12.71 4.43 -15.86
C ALA A 58 11.76 5.64 -15.70
N SER A 59 10.45 5.43 -15.70
CA SER A 59 9.47 6.47 -15.40
C SER A 59 9.56 6.94 -13.95
N ILE A 60 9.66 6.02 -12.99
CA ILE A 60 9.80 6.34 -11.56
C ILE A 60 11.09 7.12 -11.29
N ARG A 61 12.21 6.70 -11.88
CA ARG A 61 13.53 7.34 -11.73
C ARG A 61 13.59 8.75 -12.30
N ARG A 62 12.85 9.03 -13.38
CA ARG A 62 12.74 10.38 -13.95
C ARG A 62 11.92 11.33 -13.06
N GLY A 63 11.25 10.80 -12.04
CA GLY A 63 10.39 11.55 -11.14
C GLY A 63 8.95 11.54 -11.63
N LEU A 64 8.06 10.94 -10.83
CA LEU A 64 6.62 11.11 -11.00
C LEU A 64 6.15 12.28 -10.13
N PRO A 65 5.11 13.03 -10.54
CA PRO A 65 4.60 14.16 -9.78
C PRO A 65 3.78 13.73 -8.54
N VAL A 66 4.04 12.56 -7.98
CA VAL A 66 3.35 12.01 -6.80
C VAL A 66 4.37 11.63 -5.74
N SER A 67 4.00 11.81 -4.48
CA SER A 67 4.78 11.24 -3.37
C SER A 67 4.39 9.79 -3.18
N SER A 68 5.36 8.94 -2.87
CA SER A 68 5.12 7.50 -2.74
C SER A 68 5.81 6.90 -1.51
N ALA A 69 5.17 5.90 -0.92
CA ALA A 69 5.72 5.09 0.15
C ALA A 69 5.27 3.63 0.01
N VAL A 70 6.02 2.73 0.61
CA VAL A 70 5.63 1.33 0.79
C VAL A 70 5.76 0.98 2.26
N PHE A 71 4.67 0.48 2.83
CA PHE A 71 4.59 0.02 4.20
C PHE A 71 4.82 -1.49 4.25
N LEU A 72 5.79 -1.92 5.05
CA LEU A 72 5.95 -3.33 5.42
C LEU A 72 5.06 -3.58 6.63
N LEU A 73 3.90 -4.20 6.41
CA LEU A 73 2.87 -4.41 7.43
C LEU A 73 2.69 -5.90 7.76
N ASP A 74 2.56 -6.75 6.75
CA ASP A 74 2.29 -8.19 6.87
C ASP A 74 1.06 -8.54 7.76
N PRO A 75 -0.15 -8.05 7.41
CA PRO A 75 -1.33 -8.25 8.24
C PRO A 75 -1.71 -9.74 8.39
N TYR A 76 -1.49 -10.55 7.35
CA TYR A 76 -1.79 -11.98 7.38
C TYR A 76 -0.77 -12.77 8.20
N GLY A 77 0.53 -12.42 8.15
CA GLY A 77 1.55 -12.98 9.03
C GLY A 77 1.22 -12.72 10.51
N ILE A 78 0.90 -11.47 10.85
CA ILE A 78 0.49 -11.09 12.21
C ILE A 78 -0.76 -11.88 12.65
N ALA A 79 -1.79 -11.94 11.79
CA ALA A 79 -3.02 -12.66 12.10
C ALA A 79 -2.82 -14.16 12.30
N ASN A 80 -1.89 -14.77 11.55
CA ASN A 80 -1.52 -16.17 11.73
C ASN A 80 -0.81 -16.39 13.06
N GLU A 81 0.23 -15.61 13.33
CA GLU A 81 1.07 -15.80 14.52
C GLU A 81 0.28 -15.57 15.81
N VAL A 82 -0.41 -14.43 15.91
CA VAL A 82 -1.21 -14.09 17.09
C VAL A 82 -2.43 -15.02 17.19
N GLY A 83 -3.12 -15.27 16.07
CA GLY A 83 -4.30 -16.13 16.04
C GLY A 83 -3.99 -17.55 16.54
N THR A 84 -2.88 -18.14 16.09
CA THR A 84 -2.43 -19.46 16.56
C THR A 84 -1.96 -19.42 18.02
N ARG A 85 -1.16 -18.41 18.41
CA ARG A 85 -0.61 -18.31 19.78
C ARG A 85 -1.70 -18.18 20.84
N TYR A 86 -2.76 -17.42 20.57
CA TYR A 86 -3.79 -17.08 21.55
C TYR A 86 -5.17 -17.69 21.28
N GLY A 87 -5.31 -18.53 20.23
CA GLY A 87 -6.57 -19.18 19.89
C GLY A 87 -7.67 -18.22 19.41
N ILE A 88 -7.29 -17.09 18.82
CA ILE A 88 -8.22 -16.06 18.32
C ILE A 88 -8.45 -16.24 16.82
N LYS A 89 -9.70 -16.04 16.37
CA LYS A 89 -10.04 -16.09 14.95
C LYS A 89 -9.24 -15.04 14.17
N ARG A 90 -8.60 -15.47 13.08
CA ARG A 90 -7.74 -14.64 12.22
C ARG A 90 -8.42 -13.35 11.74
N ASP A 91 -9.69 -13.42 11.37
CA ASP A 91 -10.44 -12.25 10.87
C ASP A 91 -10.56 -11.13 11.92
N ILE A 92 -10.64 -11.49 13.21
CA ILE A 92 -10.66 -10.52 14.30
C ILE A 92 -9.30 -9.81 14.38
N ILE A 93 -8.21 -10.57 14.27
CA ILE A 93 -6.85 -10.00 14.28
C ILE A 93 -6.63 -9.09 13.06
N LEU A 94 -7.02 -9.53 11.87
CA LEU A 94 -6.93 -8.73 10.65
C LEU A 94 -7.64 -7.38 10.80
N ASN A 95 -8.85 -7.38 11.37
CA ASN A 95 -9.58 -6.14 11.64
C ASN A 95 -8.83 -5.22 12.62
N TRP A 96 -8.18 -5.76 13.64
CA TRP A 96 -7.35 -4.97 14.55
C TRP A 96 -6.11 -4.39 13.86
N VAL A 97 -5.40 -5.19 13.05
CA VAL A 97 -4.25 -4.70 12.28
C VAL A 97 -4.67 -3.57 11.34
N TYR A 98 -5.78 -3.75 10.61
CA TYR A 98 -6.29 -2.76 9.68
C TYR A 98 -6.78 -1.48 10.36
N SER A 99 -7.48 -1.60 11.49
CA SER A 99 -7.88 -0.45 12.31
C SER A 99 -6.66 0.33 12.82
N TRP A 100 -5.66 -0.38 13.34
CA TRP A 100 -4.40 0.21 13.77
C TRP A 100 -3.69 0.93 12.62
N PHE A 101 -3.59 0.28 11.45
CA PHE A 101 -2.90 0.83 10.29
C PHE A 101 -3.56 2.11 9.78
N ILE A 102 -4.90 2.19 9.74
CA ILE A 102 -5.59 3.44 9.39
C ILE A 102 -5.29 4.56 10.40
N ASN A 103 -5.30 4.24 11.69
CA ASN A 103 -4.99 5.24 12.73
C ASN A 103 -3.54 5.71 12.63
N TYR A 104 -2.62 4.80 12.31
CA TYR A 104 -1.22 5.13 12.01
C TYR A 104 -1.14 6.10 10.81
N LEU A 105 -1.80 5.78 9.69
CA LEU A 105 -1.80 6.65 8.51
C LEU A 105 -2.36 8.05 8.79
N ARG A 106 -3.40 8.16 9.63
CA ARG A 106 -3.94 9.46 10.04
C ARG A 106 -2.99 10.23 10.96
N SER A 107 -2.48 9.56 12.00
CA SER A 107 -1.64 10.19 13.02
C SER A 107 -0.32 10.71 12.47
N ASP A 108 0.25 10.02 11.49
CA ASP A 108 1.49 10.40 10.80
C ASP A 108 1.24 11.28 9.56
N GLY A 109 0.01 11.73 9.32
CA GLY A 109 -0.33 12.69 8.26
C GLY A 109 -0.37 12.15 6.83
N PHE A 110 -0.33 10.82 6.65
CA PHE A 110 -0.49 10.18 5.34
C PHE A 110 -1.91 10.30 4.79
N ILE A 111 -2.91 10.35 5.68
CA ILE A 111 -4.32 10.56 5.33
C ILE A 111 -4.89 11.69 6.20
N ALA A 112 -5.54 12.64 5.56
CA ALA A 112 -6.36 13.67 6.20
C ALA A 112 -7.85 13.45 5.86
N ASP A 113 -8.75 13.97 6.70
CA ASP A 113 -10.20 13.82 6.51
C ASP A 113 -10.73 14.49 5.22
N THR A 114 -9.96 15.42 4.66
CA THR A 114 -10.27 16.10 3.39
C THR A 114 -9.77 15.35 2.15
N ASP A 115 -9.02 14.26 2.32
CA ASP A 115 -8.45 13.52 1.20
C ASP A 115 -9.51 12.65 0.51
N VAL A 116 -9.38 12.50 -0.81
CA VAL A 116 -10.14 11.51 -1.58
C VAL A 116 -9.31 10.24 -1.64
N VAL A 117 -9.78 9.18 -0.98
CA VAL A 117 -9.02 7.94 -0.83
C VAL A 117 -9.53 6.85 -1.77
N PHE A 118 -8.60 6.21 -2.47
CA PHE A 118 -8.81 5.08 -3.35
C PHE A 118 -8.06 3.85 -2.85
N LEU A 119 -8.77 2.73 -2.74
CA LEU A 119 -8.27 1.44 -2.25
C LEU A 119 -8.26 0.42 -3.38
N ASP A 120 -7.34 -0.54 -3.35
CA ASP A 120 -7.52 -1.77 -4.12
C ASP A 120 -8.52 -2.71 -3.43
N GLN A 121 -8.87 -3.81 -4.12
CA GLN A 121 -9.88 -4.74 -3.64
C GLN A 121 -9.47 -5.44 -2.33
N GLU A 122 -8.18 -5.76 -2.18
CA GLU A 122 -7.64 -6.44 -0.99
C GLU A 122 -7.78 -5.57 0.27
N LEU A 123 -7.70 -4.25 0.13
CA LEU A 123 -7.91 -3.31 1.22
C LEU A 123 -9.36 -2.82 1.37
N SER A 124 -10.32 -3.44 0.69
CA SER A 124 -11.74 -3.03 0.74
C SER A 124 -12.32 -2.99 2.15
N ALA A 125 -11.83 -3.82 3.08
CA ALA A 125 -12.22 -3.78 4.49
C ALA A 125 -11.98 -2.41 5.14
N LEU A 126 -10.98 -1.65 4.67
CA LEU A 126 -10.68 -0.31 5.17
C LEU A 126 -11.77 0.71 4.82
N SER A 127 -12.57 0.48 3.77
CA SER A 127 -13.66 1.38 3.36
C SER A 127 -14.77 1.54 4.40
N GLN A 128 -14.86 0.60 5.36
CA GLN A 128 -15.80 0.71 6.48
C GLN A 128 -15.33 1.69 7.56
N VAL A 129 -14.03 2.01 7.58
CA VAL A 129 -13.36 2.83 8.61
C VAL A 129 -12.98 4.22 8.09
N ILE A 130 -12.76 4.33 6.78
CA ILE A 130 -12.44 5.59 6.09
C ILE A 130 -13.38 5.81 4.90
N LYS A 131 -13.72 7.07 4.60
CA LYS A 131 -14.48 7.41 3.39
C LYS A 131 -13.59 7.21 2.16
N ALA A 132 -13.59 5.99 1.64
CA ALA A 132 -12.78 5.58 0.50
C ALA A 132 -13.62 4.90 -0.59
N SER A 133 -13.13 4.96 -1.82
CA SER A 133 -13.68 4.25 -2.98
C SER A 133 -12.73 3.14 -3.43
N ILE A 134 -13.26 2.08 -4.03
CA ILE A 134 -12.47 0.97 -4.55
C ILE A 134 -12.08 1.26 -6.01
N GLY A 135 -10.84 0.95 -6.39
CA GLY A 135 -10.29 1.15 -7.73
C GLY A 135 -9.72 2.56 -7.93
N GLY A 136 -9.71 3.03 -9.18
CA GLY A 136 -9.19 4.35 -9.55
C GLY A 136 -7.68 4.40 -9.78
N SER A 137 -7.25 5.45 -10.47
CA SER A 137 -5.85 5.64 -10.90
C SER A 137 -4.86 5.61 -9.73
N ALA A 138 -5.22 6.21 -8.59
CA ALA A 138 -4.32 6.31 -7.44
C ALA A 138 -4.02 4.94 -6.80
N SER A 139 -5.03 4.07 -6.59
CA SER A 139 -4.81 2.72 -6.05
C SER A 139 -4.05 1.83 -7.04
N ALA A 140 -4.26 2.01 -8.34
CA ALA A 140 -3.50 1.30 -9.38
C ALA A 140 -2.00 1.63 -9.30
N ILE A 141 -1.66 2.92 -9.27
CA ILE A 141 -0.27 3.38 -9.08
C ILE A 141 0.30 2.86 -7.75
N ALA A 142 -0.47 2.95 -6.65
CA ALA A 142 -0.05 2.41 -5.36
C ALA A 142 0.29 0.92 -5.44
N GLY A 143 -0.45 0.14 -6.23
CA GLY A 143 -0.17 -1.28 -6.43
C GLY A 143 1.17 -1.55 -7.12
N ILE A 144 1.50 -0.76 -8.14
CA ILE A 144 2.83 -0.79 -8.77
C ILE A 144 3.90 -0.49 -7.71
N MET A 145 3.72 0.58 -6.91
CA MET A 145 4.69 0.95 -5.88
C MET A 145 4.88 -0.14 -4.82
N ALA A 146 3.78 -0.80 -4.39
CA ALA A 146 3.80 -1.86 -3.40
C ALA A 146 4.72 -3.01 -3.79
N THR A 147 4.71 -3.40 -5.06
CA THR A 147 5.36 -4.63 -5.54
C THR A 147 6.67 -4.37 -6.30
N ILE A 148 6.87 -3.17 -6.85
CA ILE A 148 8.11 -2.83 -7.57
C ILE A 148 9.32 -2.98 -6.64
N ILE A 149 9.21 -2.58 -5.38
CA ILE A 149 10.31 -2.71 -4.41
C ILE A 149 10.71 -4.17 -4.11
N MET A 150 9.84 -5.14 -4.45
CA MET A 150 10.04 -6.58 -4.20
C MET A 150 10.71 -7.30 -5.37
N VAL A 151 10.93 -6.64 -6.50
CA VAL A 151 11.58 -7.25 -7.66
C VAL A 151 13.08 -7.40 -7.39
N LYS A 152 13.59 -8.64 -7.38
CA LYS A 152 14.97 -9.04 -6.98
C LYS A 152 16.14 -8.25 -7.58
N ARG A 153 15.92 -7.47 -8.65
CA ARG A 153 16.96 -6.70 -9.36
C ARG A 153 16.87 -5.20 -9.13
N ILE A 154 15.98 -4.75 -8.26
CA ILE A 154 15.73 -3.33 -8.01
C ILE A 154 16.43 -2.93 -6.71
N ASN A 155 17.37 -2.00 -6.84
CA ASN A 155 17.92 -1.29 -5.70
C ASN A 155 16.90 -0.23 -5.26
N THR A 156 16.23 -0.46 -4.14
CA THR A 156 15.18 0.43 -3.62
C THR A 156 15.72 1.81 -3.26
N GLY A 157 17.01 1.93 -2.93
CA GLY A 157 17.67 3.22 -2.67
C GLY A 157 17.80 4.12 -3.90
N GLU A 158 17.59 3.60 -5.11
CA GLU A 158 17.63 4.36 -6.36
C GLU A 158 16.25 4.86 -6.81
N LEU A 159 15.19 4.52 -6.08
CA LEU A 159 13.82 4.96 -6.39
C LEU A 159 13.37 6.02 -5.36
N PRO A 160 12.65 7.07 -5.80
CA PRO A 160 12.02 8.04 -4.90
C PRO A 160 10.78 7.46 -4.19
N ILE A 161 10.94 6.28 -3.58
CA ILE A 161 9.90 5.54 -2.85
C ILE A 161 10.39 5.34 -1.42
N ARG A 162 9.67 5.88 -0.44
CA ARG A 162 10.00 5.67 0.97
C ARG A 162 9.56 4.27 1.43
N VAL A 163 10.46 3.47 1.96
CA VAL A 163 10.11 2.19 2.60
C VAL A 163 9.97 2.41 4.11
N ILE A 164 8.83 2.01 4.68
CA ILE A 164 8.49 2.24 6.08
C ILE A 164 8.09 0.91 6.71
N ASP A 165 8.89 0.43 7.65
CA ASP A 165 8.54 -0.78 8.40
C ASP A 165 7.62 -0.44 9.58
N VAL A 166 6.46 -1.09 9.60
CA VAL A 166 5.42 -0.95 10.62
C VAL A 166 5.02 -2.28 11.23
N ARG A 167 5.62 -3.40 10.80
CA ARG A 167 5.22 -4.75 11.19
C ARG A 167 5.30 -4.96 12.69
N ASP A 168 6.45 -4.66 13.30
CA ASP A 168 6.66 -4.87 14.74
C ASP A 168 5.73 -4.00 15.60
N ARG A 169 5.44 -2.78 15.13
CA ARG A 169 4.51 -1.86 15.81
C ARG A 169 3.07 -2.37 15.74
N ALA A 170 2.65 -2.85 14.57
CA ALA A 170 1.34 -3.46 14.37
C ALA A 170 1.19 -4.73 15.21
N PHE A 171 2.20 -5.61 15.18
CA PHE A 171 2.24 -6.85 15.94
C PHE A 171 2.10 -6.58 17.43
N LYS A 172 2.92 -5.68 17.99
CA LYS A 172 2.89 -5.34 19.40
C LYS A 172 1.53 -4.77 19.82
N HIS A 173 0.94 -3.87 19.02
CA HIS A 173 -0.38 -3.33 19.32
C HIS A 173 -1.45 -4.42 19.40
N VAL A 174 -1.44 -5.35 18.45
CA VAL A 174 -2.39 -6.47 18.43
C VAL A 174 -2.14 -7.42 19.60
N GLU A 175 -0.88 -7.73 19.92
CA GLU A 175 -0.53 -8.58 21.05
C GLU A 175 -1.02 -7.96 22.37
N ASP A 176 -0.80 -6.66 22.58
CA ASP A 176 -1.27 -5.92 23.76
C ASP A 176 -2.81 -5.96 23.90
N LEU A 177 -3.56 -5.90 22.80
CA LEU A 177 -5.03 -6.03 22.82
C LEU A 177 -5.49 -7.43 23.25
N VAL A 178 -4.69 -8.45 22.99
CA VAL A 178 -5.00 -9.83 23.33
C VAL A 178 -4.62 -10.15 24.77
N THR A 179 -3.48 -9.67 25.25
CA THR A 179 -3.01 -9.96 26.60
C THR A 179 -3.74 -9.16 27.68
N ASN A 180 -4.34 -8.02 27.33
CA ASN A 180 -5.12 -7.18 28.25
C ASN A 180 -6.64 -7.50 28.21
N ARG A 181 -7.03 -8.64 27.62
CA ARG A 181 -8.38 -9.21 27.72
C ARG A 181 -8.48 -10.19 28.87
#